data_AF-A0A7X6NKS6-F1
#
_entry.id   AF-A0A7X6NKS6-F1
#
_cell.length_a   1.000
_cell.length_b   1.000
_cell.length_c   1.000
_cell.angle_alpha   90.00
_cell.angle_beta   90.00
_cell.angle_gamma   90.00
#
_symmetry.space_group_name_H-M   'P 1'
#
loop_
_entity.id
_entity.type
_entity.pdbx_description
1 polymer ?
#
loop_
_entity_poly.entity_id
_entity_poly.type
_entity_poly.pdbx_seq_one_letter_code
_entity_poly.pdbx_strand_id
1 'polypeptide(L)' 'LLYQLAYTEFYFTEVLWPDFNKNELIKAIENYQQRKRRYGN' A
#
# COMPACT_ATOMS: atom_id res chain seq x y z
N LEU A 1 -4.66 3.35 -19.21
CA LEU A 1 -4.57 2.81 -17.82
C LEU A 1 -4.57 3.88 -16.72
N LEU A 2 -4.55 5.18 -17.02
CA LEU A 2 -4.49 6.23 -16.00
C LEU A 2 -5.72 6.26 -15.06
N TYR A 3 -6.90 5.95 -15.59
CA TYR A 3 -8.16 6.00 -14.85
C TYR A 3 -8.28 4.91 -13.76
N GLN A 4 -7.59 3.78 -13.93
CA GLN A 4 -7.62 2.68 -12.96
C GLN A 4 -6.84 3.02 -11.68
N LEU A 5 -5.90 3.98 -11.75
CA LEU A 5 -5.10 4.46 -10.62
C LEU A 5 -5.75 5.61 -9.86
N ALA A 6 -6.90 6.13 -10.33
CA ALA A 6 -7.55 7.30 -9.72
C ALA A 6 -8.03 7.05 -8.28
N TYR A 7 -8.19 5.78 -7.89
CA TYR A 7 -8.68 5.36 -6.57
C TYR A 7 -7.70 4.44 -5.83
N THR A 8 -6.47 4.28 -6.33
CA THR A 8 -5.47 3.44 -5.67
C THR A 8 -4.69 4.27 -4.65
N GLU A 9 -4.57 3.78 -3.42
CA GLU A 9 -3.67 4.39 -2.45
C GLU A 9 -2.22 3.99 -2.77
N PHE A 10 -1.34 4.98 -2.84
CA PHE A 10 0.09 4.75 -3.01
C PHE A 10 0.74 4.42 -1.67
N TYR A 11 1.42 3.28 -1.61
CA TYR A 11 2.21 2.88 -0.47
C TYR A 11 3.69 3.10 -0.77
N PHE A 12 4.30 4.04 -0.06
CA PHE A 12 5.73 4.33 -0.18
C PHE A 12 6.46 3.76 1.04
N THR A 13 7.47 2.92 0.80
CA THR A 13 8.36 2.35 1.81
C THR A 13 9.75 2.95 1.72
N GLU A 14 10.39 3.17 2.86
CA GLU A 14 11.80 3.57 2.93
C GLU A 14 12.76 2.39 2.63
N VAL A 15 12.22 1.18 2.44
CA VAL A 15 12.98 -0.02 2.09
C VAL A 15 13.42 0.05 0.64
N LEU A 16 14.73 -0.09 0.42
CA LEU A 16 15.31 -0.16 -0.93
C LEU A 16 14.87 -1.46 -1.60
N TRP A 17 14.63 -1.42 -2.91
CA TRP A 17 14.21 -2.59 -3.70
C TRP A 17 15.03 -3.87 -3.48
N PRO A 18 16.38 -3.85 -3.41
CA PRO A 18 17.16 -5.07 -3.13
C PRO A 18 16.93 -5.65 -1.73
N ASP A 19 16.49 -4.84 -0.77
CA ASP A 19 16.18 -5.25 0.59
C ASP A 19 14.68 -5.55 0.78
N PHE A 20 13.87 -5.33 -0.25
CA PHE A 20 12.43 -5.60 -0.22
C PHE A 20 12.17 -7.10 -0.36
N ASN A 21 11.75 -7.71 0.74
CA ASN A 21 11.50 -9.14 0.85
C ASN A 21 10.06 -9.42 1.28
N LYS A 22 9.65 -10.69 1.23
CA LYS A 22 8.25 -11.12 1.44
C LYS A 22 7.62 -10.58 2.73
N ASN A 23 8.44 -10.43 3.78
CA ASN A 23 7.99 -9.89 5.06
C ASN A 23 7.59 -8.41 4.97
N GLU A 24 8.31 -7.61 4.17
CA GLU A 24 7.95 -6.21 3.92
C GLU A 24 6.68 -6.10 3.09
N LEU A 25 6.44 -7.03 2.15
CA LEU A 25 5.16 -7.11 1.45
C LEU A 25 3.99 -7.41 2.39
N ILE A 26 4.17 -8.33 3.35
CA ILE A 26 3.13 -8.66 4.34
C ILE A 26 2.87 -7.45 5.24
N LYS A 27 3.91 -6.78 5.74
CA LYS A 27 3.78 -5.53 6.52
C LYS A 27 3.08 -4.42 5.73
N ALA A 28 3.37 -4.30 4.43
CA ALA A 28 2.72 -3.34 3.55
C ALA A 28 1.21 -3.59 3.46
N ILE A 29 0.82 -4.87 3.28
CA ILE A 29 -0.58 -5.29 3.21
C ILE A 29 -1.29 -5.09 4.56
N GLU A 30 -0.64 -5.44 5.67
CA GLU A 30 -1.17 -5.20 7.02
C GLU A 30 -1.37 -3.71 7.29
N ASN A 31 -0.40 -2.86 6.90
CA ASN A 31 -0.53 -1.40 7.02
C ASN A 31 -1.68 -0.87 6.15
N TYR A 32 -1.82 -1.39 4.93
CA TYR A 32 -2.90 -1.05 4.03
C TYR A 32 -4.27 -1.45 4.60
N GLN A 33 -4.38 -2.63 5.21
CA GLN A 33 -5.62 -3.14 5.81
C GLN A 33 -5.98 -2.42 7.12
N GLN A 34 -5.00 -2.02 7.92
CA GLN A 34 -5.23 -1.29 9.18
C GLN A 34 -5.67 0.17 8.96
N ARG A 35 -5.40 0.75 7.79
CA ARG A 35 -5.93 2.08 7.45
C ARG A 35 -7.46 1.98 7.40
N LYS A 36 -8.12 2.63 8.36
CA LYS A 36 -9.57 2.83 8.35
C LYS A 36 -9.96 3.53 7.04
N ARG A 37 -10.41 2.75 6.06
CA ARG A 37 -11.14 3.26 4.91
C ARG A 37 -12.37 3.96 5.45
N ARG A 38 -12.34 5.29 5.50
CA ARG A 38 -13.55 6.10 5.65
C ARG A 38 -14.33 5.90 4.35
N TYR A 39 -15.18 4.88 4.32
CA TYR A 39 -16.34 4.92 3.44
C TYR A 39 -17.08 6.19 3.84
N GLY A 40 -17.01 7.23 3.00
CA GLY A 40 -17.74 8.47 3.23
C GLY A 40 -19.22 8.13 3.42
N ASN A 41 -19.85 8.75 4.43
CA ASN A 41 -21.32 8.83 4.48
C ASN A 41 -21.81 9.67 3.30
#